data_AF-A0A094C5J9-F1
#
_entry.id   AF-A0A094C5J9-F1
#
_cell.length_a   1.000
_cell.length_b   1.000
_cell.length_c   1.000
_cell.angle_alpha   90.00
_cell.angle_beta   90.00
_cell.angle_gamma   90.00
#
_symmetry.space_group_name_H-M   'P 1'
#
loop_
_entity.id
_entity.type
_entity.pdbx_description
1 polymer ?
#
loop_
_entity_poly.entity_id
_entity_poly.type
_entity_poly.pdbx_seq_one_letter_code
_entity_poly.pdbx_strand_id
1 'polypeptide(L)'
;MADLLLSERGESPVGKNWATSFITRRTEINSKFSRKYDYKRAKCEDPKIIQGWFSLVRNTVAKYGILEQDIYNFDEAGFAMGVIATAKVVTSLEAKSRPKTIQPRNRE
;
A
#
# COMPACT_ATOMS: atom_id res chain seq x y z
N MET A 1 8.86 6.43 -14.81
CA MET A 1 8.75 7.62 -13.93
C MET A 1 10.01 8.49 -14.05
N ALA A 2 11.21 7.99 -13.73
CA ALA A 2 12.45 8.79 -13.89
C ALA A 2 12.65 9.30 -15.33
N ASP A 3 12.49 8.42 -16.34
CA ASP A 3 12.61 8.84 -17.74
C ASP A 3 11.52 9.80 -18.20
N LEU A 4 10.32 9.73 -17.61
CA LEU A 4 9.23 10.66 -17.91
C LEU A 4 9.61 12.08 -17.44
N LEU A 5 10.12 12.20 -16.21
CA LEU A 5 10.58 13.48 -15.65
C LEU A 5 11.77 14.06 -16.41
N LEU A 6 12.66 13.22 -16.93
CA LEU A 6 13.79 13.67 -17.76
C LEU A 6 13.32 14.12 -19.15
N SER A 7 12.35 13.42 -19.73
CA SER A 7 11.76 13.81 -21.03
C SER A 7 11.08 15.19 -20.97
N GLU A 8 10.38 15.51 -19.87
CA GLU A 8 9.79 16.84 -19.65
C GLU A 8 10.85 17.94 -19.52
N ARG A 9 12.07 17.59 -19.07
CA ARG A 9 13.20 18.52 -18.91
C ARG A 9 14.08 18.60 -20.15
N GLY A 10 13.79 17.83 -21.21
CA GLY A 10 14.62 17.73 -22.40
C GLY A 10 15.97 17.03 -22.17
N GLU A 11 16.07 16.20 -21.12
CA GLU A 11 17.29 15.48 -20.76
C GLU A 11 17.30 14.05 -21.31
N SER A 12 18.51 13.47 -21.40
CA SER A 12 18.71 12.09 -21.84
C SER A 12 18.17 11.06 -20.82
N PRO A 13 17.68 9.89 -21.27
CA PRO A 13 17.16 8.84 -20.40
C PRO A 13 18.17 8.32 -19.37
N VAL A 14 17.68 7.70 -18.29
CA VAL A 14 18.55 7.08 -17.30
C VAL A 14 19.25 5.83 -17.85
N GLY A 15 20.48 5.57 -17.39
CA GLY A 15 21.17 4.32 -17.70
C GLY A 15 20.50 3.10 -17.07
N LYS A 16 20.66 1.92 -17.67
CA LYS A 16 20.08 0.64 -17.23
C LYS A 16 20.23 0.35 -15.73
N ASN A 17 21.36 0.73 -15.14
CA ASN A 17 21.69 0.44 -13.74
C ASN A 17 21.39 1.61 -12.77
N TRP A 18 20.75 2.68 -13.25
CA TRP A 18 20.54 3.91 -12.51
C TRP A 18 19.91 3.70 -11.13
N ALA A 19 18.85 2.87 -11.04
CA ALA A 19 18.16 2.62 -9.78
C ALA A 19 19.08 1.96 -8.73
N THR A 20 19.88 0.96 -9.14
CA THR A 20 20.84 0.30 -8.25
C THR A 20 21.94 1.28 -7.85
N SER A 21 22.51 2.03 -8.81
CA SER A 21 23.54 3.03 -8.53
C SER A 21 23.06 4.13 -7.60
N PHE A 22 21.81 4.58 -7.72
CA PHE A 22 21.20 5.57 -6.84
C PHE A 22 21.11 5.09 -5.40
N ILE A 23 20.66 3.84 -5.20
CA ILE A 23 20.57 3.22 -3.87
C ILE A 23 21.98 3.05 -3.27
N THR A 24 22.96 2.59 -4.05
CA THR A 24 24.34 2.39 -3.55
C THR A 24 25.03 3.70 -3.17
N ARG A 25 24.74 4.81 -3.86
CA ARG A 25 25.36 6.12 -3.58
C ARG A 25 24.82 6.81 -2.33
N ARG A 26 23.62 6.47 -1.87
CA ARG A 26 22.97 7.13 -0.73
C ARG A 26 22.91 6.19 0.47
N THR A 27 23.72 6.48 1.48
CA THR A 27 23.77 5.70 2.73
C THR A 27 22.50 5.80 3.57
N GLU A 28 21.67 6.83 3.34
CA GLU A 28 20.40 7.05 4.05
C GLU A 28 19.28 6.10 3.63
N ILE A 29 19.40 5.43 2.47
CA ILE A 29 18.36 4.58 1.90
C ILE A 29 18.87 3.17 1.63
N ASN A 30 17.96 2.22 1.64
CA ASN A 30 18.24 0.82 1.34
C ASN A 30 17.02 0.20 0.62
N SER A 31 17.25 -0.88 -0.12
CA SER A 31 16.17 -1.68 -0.69
C SER A 31 15.80 -2.84 0.23
N LYS A 32 14.50 -3.02 0.51
CA LYS A 32 13.98 -4.15 1.29
C LYS A 32 12.84 -4.81 0.54
N PHE A 33 12.65 -6.10 0.80
CA PHE A 33 11.48 -6.82 0.31
C PHE A 33 10.27 -6.53 1.23
N SER A 34 9.15 -6.15 0.62
CA SER A 34 7.91 -5.91 1.34
C SER A 34 7.33 -7.22 1.91
N ARG A 35 6.50 -7.11 2.95
CA ARG A 35 5.77 -8.27 3.46
C ARG A 35 4.66 -8.65 2.49
N LYS A 36 4.58 -9.95 2.17
CA LYS A 36 3.43 -10.54 1.49
C LYS A 36 2.16 -10.27 2.31
N TYR A 37 1.03 -10.05 1.62
CA TYR A 37 -0.28 -10.18 2.24
C TYR A 37 -0.39 -11.54 2.93
N ASP A 38 -0.99 -11.59 4.12
CA ASP A 38 -1.09 -12.84 4.87
C ASP A 38 -1.95 -13.84 4.09
N TYR A 39 -1.30 -14.84 3.51
CA TYR A 39 -1.96 -15.83 2.68
C TYR A 39 -2.98 -16.67 3.46
N LYS A 40 -2.79 -16.84 4.78
CA LYS A 40 -3.79 -17.48 5.63
C LYS A 40 -5.03 -16.60 5.76
N ARG A 41 -4.84 -15.28 5.93
CA ARG A 41 -5.94 -14.31 5.94
C ARG A 41 -6.73 -14.34 4.63
N ALA A 42 -6.03 -14.32 3.48
CA ALA A 42 -6.68 -14.42 2.17
C ALA A 42 -7.51 -15.71 2.01
N LYS A 43 -7.04 -16.84 2.54
CA LYS A 43 -7.79 -18.11 2.50
C LYS A 43 -9.00 -18.12 3.44
N CYS A 44 -8.97 -17.34 4.50
CA CYS A 44 -10.06 -17.23 5.47
C CYS A 44 -11.11 -16.18 5.07
N GLU A 45 -10.92 -15.46 3.96
CA GLU A 45 -11.92 -14.54 3.40
C GLU A 45 -13.04 -15.36 2.71
N ASP A 46 -14.04 -15.75 3.50
CA ASP A 46 -15.27 -16.38 2.99
C ASP A 46 -16.28 -15.29 2.59
N PRO A 47 -16.71 -15.24 1.31
CA PRO A 47 -17.72 -14.29 0.85
C PRO A 47 -19.00 -14.27 1.68
N LYS A 48 -19.44 -15.43 2.21
CA LYS A 48 -20.64 -15.52 3.04
C LYS A 48 -20.45 -14.84 4.39
N ILE A 49 -19.28 -15.02 5.02
CA ILE A 49 -18.94 -14.39 6.30
C ILE A 49 -18.83 -12.88 6.11
N ILE A 50 -18.17 -12.43 5.05
CA ILE A 50 -18.02 -11.02 4.71
C ILE A 50 -19.39 -10.37 4.46
N GLN A 51 -20.25 -11.03 3.67
CA GLN A 51 -21.61 -10.55 3.42
C GLN A 51 -22.46 -10.50 4.69
N GLY A 52 -22.34 -11.51 5.56
CA GLY A 52 -23.00 -11.54 6.86
C GLY A 52 -22.58 -10.37 7.76
N TRP A 53 -21.28 -10.07 7.81
CA TRP A 53 -20.75 -8.92 8.54
C TRP A 53 -21.30 -7.59 8.01
N PHE A 54 -21.28 -7.36 6.70
CA PHE A 54 -21.84 -6.14 6.10
C PHE A 54 -23.36 -6.01 6.36
N SER A 55 -24.08 -7.13 6.34
CA SER A 55 -25.51 -7.13 6.63
C SER A 55 -25.77 -6.73 8.09
N LEU A 56 -24.97 -7.24 9.03
CA LEU A 56 -25.03 -6.87 10.45
C LEU A 56 -24.74 -5.37 10.65
N VAL A 57 -23.69 -4.85 10.01
CA VAL A 57 -23.34 -3.41 10.09
C VAL A 57 -24.50 -2.55 9.59
N ARG A 58 -25.10 -2.87 8.43
CA ARG A 58 -26.25 -2.12 7.90
C ARG A 58 -27.45 -2.15 8.85
N ASN A 59 -27.74 -3.31 9.44
CA ASN A 59 -28.81 -3.46 10.41
C ASN A 59 -28.55 -2.62 11.68
N THR A 60 -27.31 -2.57 12.15
CA THR A 60 -26.91 -1.74 13.29
C THR A 60 -27.04 -0.25 12.98
N VAL A 61 -26.56 0.19 11.82
CA VAL A 61 -26.70 1.58 11.35
C VAL A 61 -28.17 1.98 11.28
N ALA A 62 -29.02 1.13 10.69
CA ALA A 62 -30.46 1.38 10.60
C ALA A 62 -31.15 1.40 11.97
N LYS A 63 -30.79 0.46 12.87
CA LYS A 63 -31.37 0.36 14.22
C LYS A 63 -31.11 1.61 15.06
N TYR A 64 -29.91 2.17 14.96
CA TYR A 64 -29.51 3.33 15.75
C TYR A 64 -29.60 4.66 15.00
N GLY A 65 -30.08 4.66 13.76
CA GLY A 65 -30.22 5.88 12.96
C GLY A 65 -28.91 6.61 12.73
N ILE A 66 -27.79 5.87 12.57
CA ILE A 66 -26.47 6.46 12.36
C ILE A 66 -26.45 7.10 10.97
N LEU A 67 -26.14 8.40 10.90
CA LEU A 67 -26.03 9.11 9.63
C LEU A 67 -24.70 8.77 8.96
N GLU A 68 -24.67 8.81 7.62
CA GLU A 68 -23.45 8.50 6.87
C GLU A 68 -22.28 9.43 7.22
N GLN A 69 -22.59 10.70 7.53
CA GLN A 69 -21.61 11.69 7.99
C GLN A 69 -20.96 11.36 9.34
N ASP A 70 -21.59 10.49 10.14
CA ASP A 70 -21.11 10.04 11.44
C ASP A 70 -20.33 8.71 11.33
N ILE A 71 -20.16 8.16 10.12
CA ILE A 71 -19.38 6.96 9.86
C ILE A 71 -17.94 7.36 9.53
N TYR A 72 -17.03 7.14 10.48
CA TYR A 72 -15.61 7.39 10.31
C TYR A 72 -14.86 6.09 10.07
N ASN A 73 -13.97 6.08 9.09
CA ASN A 73 -13.06 4.95 8.89
C ASN A 73 -11.95 5.01 9.96
N PHE A 74 -11.93 4.04 10.85
CA PHE A 74 -10.92 3.90 11.90
C PHE A 74 -9.97 2.75 11.58
N ASP A 75 -9.32 2.80 10.42
CA ASP A 75 -8.24 1.89 10.06
C ASP A 75 -6.88 2.61 10.06
N GLU A 76 -5.97 2.13 10.90
CA GLU A 76 -4.59 2.57 10.88
C GLU A 76 -3.85 1.81 9.77
N ALA A 77 -3.43 2.56 8.76
CA ALA A 77 -2.60 2.15 7.62
C ALA A 77 -3.22 1.11 6.68
N GLY A 78 -3.90 1.63 5.64
CA GLY A 78 -4.37 0.87 4.49
C GLY A 78 -3.26 0.04 3.84
N PHE A 79 -3.49 -1.26 3.78
CA PHE A 79 -2.65 -2.17 3.01
C PHE A 79 -2.95 -2.01 1.53
N ALA A 80 -1.95 -2.15 0.66
CA ALA A 80 -2.16 -2.20 -0.78
C ALA A 80 -2.97 -3.46 -1.17
N MET A 81 -4.29 -3.30 -1.28
CA MET A 81 -5.18 -4.32 -1.83
C MET A 81 -4.68 -4.68 -3.24
N GLY A 82 -4.48 -5.98 -3.51
CA GLY A 82 -3.98 -6.49 -4.79
C GLY A 82 -2.47 -6.72 -4.87
N VAL A 83 -1.64 -6.17 -3.97
CA VAL A 83 -0.21 -6.50 -3.91
C VAL A 83 -0.02 -7.72 -3.01
N ILE A 84 -0.46 -8.88 -3.52
CA ILE A 84 -0.36 -10.17 -2.82
C ILE A 84 1.08 -10.71 -2.87
N ALA A 85 1.96 -10.14 -3.70
CA ALA A 85 3.33 -10.59 -3.89
C ALA A 85 4.35 -9.71 -3.16
N THR A 86 5.49 -10.32 -2.82
CA THR A 86 6.67 -9.62 -2.32
C THR A 86 7.20 -8.67 -3.41
N ALA A 87 7.30 -7.39 -3.12
CA ALA A 87 7.91 -6.40 -4.01
C ALA A 87 9.21 -5.87 -3.38
N LYS A 88 10.21 -5.54 -4.21
CA LYS A 88 11.41 -4.83 -3.74
C LYS A 88 11.09 -3.34 -3.70
N VAL A 89 11.19 -2.74 -2.52
CA VAL A 89 10.88 -1.33 -2.28
C VAL A 89 12.11 -0.62 -1.72
N VAL A 90 12.22 0.69 -1.98
CA VAL A 90 13.27 1.54 -1.42
C VAL A 90 12.73 2.17 -0.13
N THR A 91 13.48 2.04 0.96
CA THR A 91 13.13 2.54 2.30
C THR A 91 14.31 3.26 2.95
N SER A 92 14.07 4.05 3.99
CA SER A 92 15.17 4.54 4.85
C SER A 92 15.97 3.38 5.45
N LEU A 93 17.28 3.60 5.63
CA LEU A 93 18.17 2.64 6.29
C LEU A 93 17.68 2.29 7.72
N GLU A 94 17.12 3.28 8.43
CA GLU A 94 16.66 3.16 9.82
C GLU A 94 15.36 2.35 9.97
N ALA A 95 14.65 2.06 8.86
CA ALA A 95 13.37 1.36 8.90
C ALA A 95 13.55 -0.07 9.45
N LYS A 96 13.25 -0.30 10.73
CA LYS A 96 13.51 -1.59 11.42
C LYS A 96 12.63 -2.75 10.92
N SER A 97 11.44 -2.47 10.42
CA SER A 97 10.47 -3.48 9.98
C SER A 97 10.50 -3.69 8.47
N ARG A 98 10.09 -4.88 8.01
CA ARG A 98 9.80 -5.06 6.57
C ARG A 98 8.60 -4.16 6.24
N PRO A 99 8.74 -3.25 5.26
CA PRO A 99 7.68 -2.34 4.90
C PRO A 99 6.45 -3.14 4.45
N LYS A 100 5.27 -2.75 4.96
CA LYS A 100 4.02 -3.11 4.30
C LYS A 100 3.96 -2.26 3.02
N THR A 101 3.54 -2.84 1.91
CA THR A 101 3.24 -2.03 0.73
C THR A 101 2.03 -1.17 1.08
N ILE A 102 2.27 0.13 1.26
CA ILE A 102 1.25 1.13 1.51
C ILE A 102 0.97 1.77 0.15
N GLN A 103 -0.30 1.84 -0.27
CA GLN A 103 -0.64 2.75 -1.36
C GLN A 103 -0.74 4.17 -0.79
N PRO A 104 -0.10 5.18 -1.40
CA PRO A 104 -0.59 6.53 -1.23
C PRO A 104 -2.03 6.53 -1.75
N ARG A 105 -2.99 6.73 -0.85
CA ARG A 105 -4.40 6.95 -1.21
C ARG A 105 -4.42 8.02 -2.31
N ASN A 106 -4.95 7.68 -3.49
CA ASN A 106 -5.25 8.66 -4.52
C ASN A 106 -6.01 9.81 -3.86
N ARG A 107 -5.36 10.98 -3.78
CA ARG A 107 -6.02 12.27 -3.64
C ARG A 107 -6.23 12.75 -5.06
N GLU A 108 -7.41 12.48 -5.59
CA GLU A 108 -8.12 13.57 -6.27
C GLU A 108 -8.76 14.43 -5.18
#